data_AF-A0A1M7DZJ7-F1
#
_entry.id   AF-A0A1M7DZJ7-F1
#
_cell.length_a   1.000
_cell.length_b   1.000
_cell.length_c   1.000
_cell.angle_alpha   90.00
_cell.angle_beta   90.00
_cell.angle_gamma   90.00
#
_symmetry.space_group_name_H-M   'P 1'
#
loop_
_entity.id
_entity.type
_entity.pdbx_description
1 polymer ?
#
loop_
_entity_poly.entity_id
_entity_poly.type
_entity_poly.pdbx_seq_one_letter_code
_entity_poly.pdbx_strand_id
1 'polypeptide(L)' 'MSADDMVDAALAGLDLGETVTIPSLPTQAEWDRYEVARRTMNGKLSSAVPAPRYNVRQHERLNV' A
#
# COMPACT_ATOMS: atom_id res chain seq x y z
N MET A 1 -22.80 9.16 -7.51
CA MET A 1 -22.58 8.00 -8.37
C MET A 1 -23.71 7.04 -8.13
N SER A 2 -24.49 6.74 -9.17
CA SER A 2 -25.47 5.66 -9.17
C SER A 2 -24.76 4.29 -9.25
N ALA A 3 -25.52 3.18 -9.16
CA ALA A 3 -24.95 1.86 -9.41
C ALA A 3 -24.50 1.71 -10.87
N ASP A 4 -25.29 2.25 -11.80
CA ASP A 4 -24.99 2.21 -13.24
C ASP A 4 -23.67 2.96 -13.53
N ASP A 5 -23.51 4.18 -12.99
CA ASP A 5 -22.27 4.96 -13.15
C ASP A 5 -21.04 4.19 -12.63
N MET A 6 -21.21 3.45 -11.52
CA MET A 6 -20.12 2.69 -10.90
C MET A 6 -19.70 1.51 -11.78
N VAL A 7 -20.68 0.81 -12.37
CA VAL A 7 -20.43 -0.33 -13.26
C VAL A 7 -19.82 0.15 -14.57
N ASP A 8 -20.33 1.23 -15.15
CA ASP A 8 -19.76 1.81 -16.38
C ASP A 8 -18.29 2.19 -16.19
N ALA A 9 -17.96 2.84 -15.06
CA ALA A 9 -16.58 3.18 -14.73
C ALA A 9 -15.70 1.94 -14.50
N ALA A 10 -16.23 0.90 -13.85
CA ALA A 10 -15.49 -0.35 -13.61
C ALA A 10 -15.20 -1.11 -14.91
N LEU A 11 -16.16 -1.17 -15.84
CA LEU A 11 -15.98 -1.78 -17.16
C LEU A 11 -14.99 -0.98 -18.02
N ALA A 12 -15.07 0.35 -17.99
CA ALA A 12 -14.08 1.19 -18.67
C ALA A 12 -12.65 0.97 -18.13
N GLY A 13 -12.47 0.85 -16.81
CA GLY A 13 -11.18 0.51 -16.22
C GLY A 13 -10.68 -0.88 -16.63
N LEU A 14 -11.58 -1.87 -16.70
CA LEU A 14 -11.26 -3.21 -17.19
C LEU A 14 -10.78 -3.18 -18.65
N ASP A 15 -11.45 -2.42 -19.52
CA ASP A 15 -11.07 -2.25 -20.92
C ASP A 15 -9.71 -1.56 -21.09
N LEU A 16 -9.35 -0.67 -20.16
CA LEU A 16 -8.03 -0.03 -20.08
C LEU A 16 -6.94 -0.97 -19.54
N GLY A 17 -7.31 -2.16 -19.06
CA GLY A 17 -6.38 -3.13 -18.47
C GLY A 17 -5.92 -2.76 -17.06
N GLU A 18 -6.68 -1.93 -16.34
CA GLU A 18 -6.36 -1.59 -14.95
C GLU A 18 -6.44 -2.84 -14.07
N THR A 19 -5.40 -3.06 -13.26
CA THR A 19 -5.43 -4.12 -12.23
C THR A 19 -6.28 -3.72 -11.03
N VAL A 20 -6.37 -2.41 -10.77
CA VAL A 20 -7.13 -1.81 -9.67
C VAL A 20 -7.86 -0.61 -10.22
N THR A 21 -9.19 -0.71 -10.33
CA THR A 21 -10.06 0.39 -10.75
C THR A 21 -10.78 0.95 -9.53
N ILE A 22 -10.69 2.26 -9.32
CA ILE A 22 -11.34 2.97 -8.21
C ILE A 22 -12.21 4.07 -8.82
N PRO A 23 -13.49 3.81 -9.12
CA PRO A 23 -14.36 4.76 -9.83
C PRO A 23 -14.48 6.16 -9.22
N SER A 24 -14.32 6.27 -7.91
CA SER A 24 -14.39 7.54 -7.18
C SER A 24 -13.05 8.28 -7.08
N LEU A 25 -11.94 7.68 -7.55
CA LEU A 25 -10.62 8.28 -7.48
C LEU A 25 -10.35 9.12 -8.74
N PRO A 26 -10.14 10.44 -8.61
CA PRO A 26 -9.99 11.31 -9.78
C PRO A 26 -8.74 11.04 -10.62
N THR A 27 -7.66 10.56 -10.00
CA THR A 27 -6.38 10.31 -10.70
C THR A 27 -5.72 9.02 -10.24
N GLN A 28 -5.25 8.22 -11.22
CA GLN A 28 -4.48 6.99 -10.96
C GLN A 28 -3.21 7.25 -10.14
N ALA A 29 -2.61 8.42 -10.28
CA ALA A 29 -1.36 8.79 -9.61
C ALA A 29 -1.44 8.75 -8.08
N GLU A 30 -2.63 8.93 -7.48
CA GLU A 30 -2.80 8.80 -6.03
C GLU A 30 -2.66 7.35 -5.55
N TRP A 31 -3.26 6.41 -6.29
CA TRP A 31 -3.09 4.98 -6.02
C TRP A 31 -1.63 4.54 -6.20
N ASP A 32 -0.98 4.99 -7.27
CA ASP A 32 0.41 4.61 -7.55
C ASP A 32 1.36 5.11 -6.44
N ARG A 33 1.16 6.34 -5.94
CA ARG A 33 1.95 6.87 -4.81
C ARG A 33 1.72 6.07 -3.53
N TYR A 34 0.47 5.71 -3.24
CA TYR A 34 0.14 4.86 -2.10
C TYR A 34 0.86 3.51 -2.21
N GLU A 35 0.81 2.87 -3.37
CA GLU A 35 1.42 1.56 -3.60
C GLU A 35 2.95 1.62 -3.50
N VAL A 36 3.58 2.66 -4.03
CA VAL A 36 5.03 2.90 -3.85
C VAL A 36 5.38 3.07 -2.38
N ALA A 37 4.61 3.85 -1.62
CA ALA A 37 4.83 4.03 -0.19
C ALA A 37 4.68 2.71 0.58
N ARG A 38 3.64 1.92 0.25
CA ARG A 38 3.40 0.60 0.83
C ARG A 38 4.58 -0.34 0.57
N ARG A 39 5.04 -0.45 -0.68
CA ARG A 39 6.20 -1.30 -1.05
C ARG A 39 7.49 -0.87 -0.37
N THR A 40 7.72 0.43 -0.24
CA THR A 40 8.92 0.99 0.42
C THR A 40 9.00 0.59 1.89
N MET A 41 7.86 0.37 2.55
CA MET A 41 7.84 -0.07 3.95
C MET A 41 8.21 -1.55 4.11
N ASN A 42 7.97 -2.42 3.13
CA ASN A 42 8.13 -3.88 3.28
C ASN A 42 9.50 -4.30 3.89
N GLY A 43 10.61 -3.75 3.38
CA GLY A 43 11.95 -4.07 3.90
C GLY A 43 12.27 -3.51 5.29
N LYS A 44 11.47 -2.57 5.79
CA LYS A 44 11.67 -1.89 7.08
C LYS A 44 10.90 -2.54 8.23
N LEU A 45 9.98 -3.46 7.92
CA LEU A 45 9.05 -4.06 8.89
C LEU A 45 9.48 -5.44 9.40
N SER A 46 10.55 -6.01 8.85
CA SER A 46 11.08 -7.33 9.25
C SER A 46 12.43 -7.20 9.97
N SER A 47 12.45 -6.41 11.05
CA SER A 47 13.64 -6.24 11.90
C SER A 47 13.49 -7.09 13.16
N ALA A 48 14.52 -7.89 13.49
CA ALA A 48 14.61 -8.59 14.78
C ALA A 48 14.88 -7.62 15.96
N VAL A 49 15.21 -6.38 15.64
CA VAL A 49 15.55 -5.33 16.61
C VAL A 49 14.45 -4.26 16.62
N PRO A 50 13.96 -3.82 17.79
CA PRO A 50 13.00 -2.73 17.90
C PRO A 50 13.51 -1.45 17.23
N ALA A 51 12.62 -0.74 16.53
CA ALA A 51 12.97 0.52 15.90
C ALA A 51 13.45 1.57 16.94
N PRO A 52 14.44 2.43 16.61
CA PRO A 52 15.01 3.39 17.57
C PRO A 52 13.98 4.26 18.29
N ARG A 53 12.87 4.62 17.63
CA ARG A 53 11.78 5.43 18.19
C ARG A 53 11.14 4.87 19.47
N TYR A 54 11.36 3.60 19.80
CA TYR A 54 10.80 2.96 20.99
C TYR A 54 11.68 3.07 22.24
N ASN A 55 12.93 3.54 22.13
CA ASN A 55 13.85 3.75 23.26
C ASN A 55 13.97 2.55 24.22
N VAL A 56 13.80 1.31 23.73
CA VAL A 56 14.00 0.10 24.52
C VAL A 56 15.45 -0.37 24.44
N ARG A 57 15.99 -0.90 25.54
CA ARG A 57 17.33 -1.49 25.54
C ARG A 57 17.31 -2.75 24.68
N GLN A 58 18.25 -2.86 23.74
CA GLN A 58 18.43 -4.11 23.00
C GLN A 58 19.02 -5.14 23.97
N HIS A 59 18.30 -6.24 24.20
CA HIS A 59 18.85 -7.35 24.95
C HIS A 59 19.84 -8.06 24.03
N GLU A 60 21.12 -8.08 24.41
CA GLU A 60 22.13 -8.89 23.73
C GLU A 60 21.63 -10.34 23.70
N ARG A 61 21.39 -10.84 22.49
CA ARG A 61 21.08 -12.26 22.30
C ARG A 61 22.38 -13.00 22.60
N LEU A 62 22.47 -13.58 23.80
CA LEU A 62 23.53 -14.51 24.17
C LEU A 62 23.58 -15.62 23.10
N ASN A 63 24.66 -15.66 22.34
CA ASN A 63 24.97 -16.79 21.48
C ASN A 63 25.43 -17.93 22.40
N VAL A 64 24.55 -18.92 22.62
CA VAL A 64 24.89 -20.25 23.12
C VAL A 64 25.05 -21.17 21.92
#